data_AF-A0A087VXH9-F1
#
_entry.id   AF-A0A087VXH9-F1
#
_cell.length_a   1.000
_cell.length_b   1.000
_cell.length_c   1.000
_cell.angle_alpha   90.00
_cell.angle_beta   90.00
_cell.angle_gamma   90.00
#
_symmetry.space_group_name_H-M   'P 1'
#
loop_
_entity.id
_entity.type
_entity.pdbx_description
1 polymer ?
#
loop_
_entity_poly.entity_id
_entity_poly.type
_entity_poly.pdbx_seq_one_letter_code
_entity_poly.pdbx_strand_id
1 'polypeptide(L)'
;MIIRKLTAFLLALCVATLITALCLSDWHCGNLFGHCTEEGIEDRDAMLTVVTMLVIGLIFIFIVFLLDVVLLCKKFVHTGLITARFTFIYLGAALAFIAVIVYTAVKSNMWGYFLAVFASTISIVLAMMAVVSSRCVSRSEVVTVQHN
;
A
#
# COMPACT_ATOMS: atom_id res chain seq x y z
N MET A 1 2.22 -20.96 2.05
CA MET A 1 0.79 -20.61 2.29
C MET A 1 0.65 -19.39 3.22
N ILE A 2 1.38 -19.33 4.34
CA ILE A 2 1.38 -18.20 5.30
C ILE A 2 1.68 -16.85 4.64
N ILE A 3 2.71 -16.77 3.79
CA ILE A 3 3.09 -15.52 3.10
C ILE A 3 1.94 -14.97 2.25
N ARG A 4 1.26 -15.82 1.48
CA ARG A 4 0.12 -15.42 0.63
C ARG A 4 -1.07 -14.89 1.44
N LYS A 5 -1.35 -15.49 2.60
CA LYS A 5 -2.42 -15.05 3.51
C LYS A 5 -2.08 -13.72 4.17
N LEU A 6 -0.84 -13.56 4.63
CA LEU A 6 -0.35 -12.30 5.21
C LEU A 6 -0.40 -11.17 4.18
N THR A 7 0.09 -11.40 2.96
CA THR A 7 0.05 -10.37 1.91
C THR A 7 -1.39 -9.98 1.57
N ALA A 8 -2.31 -10.92 1.42
CA ALA A 8 -3.72 -10.60 1.17
C ALA A 8 -4.35 -9.80 2.32
N PHE A 9 -4.01 -10.12 3.58
CA PHE A 9 -4.46 -9.37 4.75
C PHE A 9 -3.94 -7.93 4.75
N LEU A 10 -2.63 -7.73 4.52
CA LEU A 10 -2.04 -6.39 4.44
C LEU A 10 -2.63 -5.56 3.31
N LEU A 11 -2.93 -6.20 2.18
CA LEU A 11 -3.52 -5.54 1.03
C LEU A 11 -4.99 -5.16 1.30
N ALA A 12 -5.76 -6.02 1.97
CA ALA A 12 -7.11 -5.69 2.44
C ALA A 12 -7.09 -4.50 3.41
N LEU A 13 -6.14 -4.49 4.36
CA LEU A 13 -5.96 -3.40 5.30
C LEU A 13 -5.64 -2.09 4.56
N CYS A 14 -4.74 -2.12 3.59
CA CYS A 14 -4.37 -0.97 2.76
C CYS A 14 -5.58 -0.39 2.01
N VAL A 15 -6.38 -1.25 1.36
CA VAL A 15 -7.62 -0.85 0.68
C VAL A 15 -8.59 -0.21 1.66
N ALA A 16 -8.84 -0.85 2.81
CA ALA A 16 -9.75 -0.33 3.82
C ALA A 16 -9.29 1.05 4.34
N THR A 17 -8.00 1.21 4.65
CA THR A 17 -7.46 2.49 5.10
C THR A 17 -7.54 3.58 4.04
N LEU A 18 -7.35 3.25 2.76
CA LEU A 18 -7.49 4.22 1.66
C LEU A 18 -8.93 4.65 1.46
N ILE A 19 -9.89 3.72 1.54
CA ILE A 19 -11.32 4.04 1.48
C ILE A 19 -11.70 4.94 2.66
N THR A 20 -11.28 4.59 3.88
CA THR A 20 -11.54 5.41 5.06
C THR A 20 -10.95 6.81 4.91
N ALA A 21 -9.71 6.93 4.41
CA ALA A 21 -9.09 8.23 4.17
C ALA A 21 -9.88 9.08 3.16
N LEU A 22 -10.39 8.48 2.08
CA LEU A 22 -11.23 9.16 1.09
C LEU A 22 -12.60 9.58 1.65
N CYS A 23 -13.18 8.80 2.55
CA CYS A 23 -14.48 9.10 3.16
C CYS A 23 -14.38 10.02 4.38
N LEU A 24 -13.21 10.17 4.98
CA LEU A 24 -13.03 11.00 6.17
C LEU A 24 -13.24 12.47 5.81
N SER A 25 -13.99 13.19 6.63
CA SER A 25 -14.27 14.62 6.47
C SER A 25 -13.35 15.53 7.29
N ASP A 26 -12.28 14.97 7.87
CA ASP A 26 -11.29 15.69 8.70
C ASP A 26 -10.07 16.17 7.89
N TRP A 27 -10.22 16.36 6.58
CA TRP A 27 -9.19 17.04 5.81
C TRP A 27 -9.16 18.51 6.21
N HIS A 28 -8.05 19.20 5.95
CA HIS A 28 -7.89 20.61 6.37
C HIS A 28 -8.99 21.53 5.80
N CYS A 29 -9.57 21.16 4.66
CA CYS A 29 -10.69 21.81 3.99
C CYS A 29 -12.02 21.06 4.18
N GLY A 30 -12.13 20.19 5.20
CA GLY A 30 -13.31 19.37 5.47
C GLY A 30 -13.33 18.10 4.61
N ASN A 31 -14.22 18.06 3.62
CA ASN A 31 -14.38 16.88 2.76
C ASN A 31 -13.57 17.00 1.46
N LEU A 32 -12.83 15.95 1.12
CA LEU A 32 -11.93 15.89 -0.03
C LEU A 32 -12.67 16.09 -1.38
N PHE A 33 -13.90 15.56 -1.49
CA PHE A 33 -14.73 15.60 -2.69
C PHE A 33 -15.67 16.82 -2.78
N GLY A 34 -15.74 17.64 -1.75
CA GLY A 34 -16.66 18.77 -1.68
C GLY A 34 -15.90 20.06 -1.45
N HIS A 35 -15.83 20.48 -0.19
CA HIS A 35 -15.22 21.74 0.21
C HIS A 35 -13.74 21.89 -0.19
N CYS A 36 -12.99 20.83 -0.46
CA CYS A 36 -11.62 20.95 -0.99
C CYS A 36 -11.54 21.19 -2.51
N THR A 37 -12.64 21.02 -3.24
CA THR A 37 -12.72 21.10 -4.72
C THR A 37 -13.72 22.15 -5.23
N GLU A 38 -14.32 22.91 -4.30
CA GLU A 38 -15.30 23.97 -4.57
C GLU A 38 -14.68 25.16 -5.33
N GLU A 39 -15.51 25.85 -6.11
CA GLU A 39 -15.10 26.98 -6.94
C GLU A 39 -14.71 28.19 -6.07
N GLY A 40 -13.47 28.69 -6.24
CA GLY A 40 -12.97 29.89 -5.54
C GLY A 40 -11.89 29.66 -4.49
N ILE A 41 -11.44 28.42 -4.30
CA ILE A 41 -10.40 28.07 -3.31
C ILE A 41 -9.01 28.06 -3.97
N GLU A 42 -8.01 28.65 -3.30
CA GLU A 42 -6.59 28.52 -3.67
C GLU A 42 -6.16 27.04 -3.64
N ASP A 43 -5.48 26.61 -4.71
CA ASP A 43 -4.97 25.25 -4.93
C ASP A 43 -6.02 24.19 -5.36
N ARG A 44 -7.18 24.60 -5.88
CA ARG A 44 -8.22 23.68 -6.39
C ARG A 44 -7.66 22.62 -7.35
N ASP A 45 -6.86 23.02 -8.32
CA ASP A 45 -6.32 22.11 -9.35
C ASP A 45 -5.37 21.07 -8.74
N ALA A 46 -4.58 21.47 -7.75
CA ALA A 46 -3.71 20.57 -7.02
C ALA A 46 -4.53 19.55 -6.20
N MET A 47 -5.58 20.01 -5.50
CA MET A 47 -6.46 19.13 -4.73
C MET A 47 -7.25 18.16 -5.61
N LEU A 48 -7.76 18.62 -6.75
CA LEU A 48 -8.42 17.75 -7.72
C LEU A 48 -7.45 16.69 -8.25
N THR A 49 -6.20 17.05 -8.50
CA THR A 49 -5.14 16.11 -8.91
C THR A 49 -4.86 15.08 -7.81
N VAL A 50 -4.80 15.50 -6.55
CA VAL A 50 -4.61 14.59 -5.41
C VAL A 50 -5.77 13.59 -5.32
N VAL A 51 -7.02 14.07 -5.40
CA VAL A 51 -8.21 13.21 -5.35
C VAL A 51 -8.20 12.19 -6.48
N THR A 52 -7.99 12.65 -7.71
CA THR A 52 -7.99 11.77 -8.89
C THR A 52 -6.86 10.75 -8.83
N MET A 53 -5.65 11.13 -8.42
CA MET A 53 -4.54 10.20 -8.22
C MET A 53 -4.84 9.16 -7.13
N LEU A 54 -5.44 9.56 -6.00
CA LEU A 54 -5.82 8.63 -4.93
C LEU A 54 -6.88 7.64 -5.39
N VAL A 55 -7.90 8.11 -6.11
CA VAL A 55 -8.97 7.24 -6.64
C VAL A 55 -8.43 6.26 -7.67
N ILE A 56 -7.59 6.71 -8.61
CA ILE A 56 -6.96 5.84 -9.61
C ILE A 56 -6.03 4.83 -8.92
N GLY A 57 -5.23 5.28 -7.96
CA GLY A 57 -4.36 4.41 -7.16
C GLY A 57 -5.15 3.34 -6.41
N LEU A 58 -6.27 3.72 -5.77
CA LEU A 58 -7.18 2.80 -5.10
C LEU A 58 -7.75 1.76 -6.05
N ILE A 59 -8.19 2.16 -7.25
CA ILE A 59 -8.71 1.22 -8.26
C ILE A 59 -7.67 0.17 -8.63
N PHE A 60 -6.41 0.59 -8.88
CA PHE A 60 -5.34 -0.36 -9.19
C PHE A 60 -5.05 -1.32 -8.04
N ILE A 61 -4.96 -0.82 -6.81
CA ILE A 61 -4.72 -1.66 -5.62
C ILE A 61 -5.91 -2.61 -5.38
N PHE A 62 -7.14 -2.14 -5.60
CA PHE A 62 -8.34 -2.95 -5.45
C PHE A 62 -8.42 -4.09 -6.48
N ILE A 63 -8.04 -3.83 -7.73
CA ILE A 63 -7.92 -4.88 -8.74
C ILE A 63 -6.93 -5.96 -8.29
N VAL A 64 -5.77 -5.55 -7.74
CA VAL A 64 -4.79 -6.49 -7.19
C VAL A 64 -5.37 -7.30 -6.03
N PHE A 65 -6.13 -6.67 -5.14
CA PHE A 65 -6.83 -7.36 -4.06
C PHE A 65 -7.75 -8.47 -4.59
N LEU A 66 -8.57 -8.17 -5.60
CA LEU A 66 -9.44 -9.15 -6.23
C LEU A 66 -8.64 -10.30 -6.86
N LEU A 67 -7.54 -10.00 -7.55
CA LEU A 67 -6.66 -11.02 -8.11
C LEU A 67 -6.10 -11.94 -7.02
N ASP A 68 -5.67 -11.39 -5.88
CA ASP A 68 -5.16 -12.16 -4.74
C ASP A 68 -6.23 -13.05 -4.10
N VAL A 69 -7.47 -12.56 -3.97
CA VAL A 69 -8.61 -13.35 -3.49
C VAL A 69 -8.88 -14.53 -4.43
N VAL A 70 -8.93 -14.29 -5.74
CA VAL A 70 -9.12 -15.35 -6.75
C VAL A 70 -7.97 -16.35 -6.72
N LEU A 71 -6.73 -15.86 -6.57
CA LEU A 71 -5.54 -16.67 -6.46
C LEU A 71 -5.59 -17.59 -5.23
N LEU A 72 -6.10 -17.12 -4.09
CA LEU A 72 -6.24 -17.94 -2.88
C LEU A 72 -7.15 -19.16 -3.10
N CYS A 73 -8.12 -19.06 -4.01
CA CYS A 73 -9.01 -20.16 -4.40
C CYS A 73 -8.42 -21.09 -5.48
N LYS A 74 -7.39 -20.67 -6.22
CA LYS A 74 -6.77 -21.45 -7.31
C LYS A 74 -5.44 -22.09 -6.89
N LYS A 75 -5.25 -23.37 -7.24
CA LYS A 75 -4.00 -24.12 -7.01
C LYS A 75 -2.90 -23.79 -8.05
N PHE A 76 -3.28 -23.45 -9.28
CA PHE A 76 -2.34 -23.11 -10.35
C PHE A 76 -2.25 -21.58 -10.52
N VAL A 77 -1.01 -21.09 -10.59
CA VAL A 77 -0.69 -19.68 -10.79
C VAL A 77 0.03 -19.55 -12.13
N HIS A 78 -0.53 -18.77 -13.06
CA HIS A 78 0.15 -18.44 -14.31
C HIS A 78 1.20 -17.35 -14.08
N THR A 79 2.39 -17.52 -14.65
CA THR A 79 3.52 -16.57 -14.54
C THR A 79 3.13 -15.14 -14.93
N GLY A 80 2.30 -14.97 -15.97
CA GLY A 80 1.82 -13.65 -16.40
C GLY A 80 0.98 -12.91 -15.34
N LEU A 81 0.27 -13.64 -14.49
CA LEU A 81 -0.55 -13.06 -13.42
C LEU A 81 0.33 -12.51 -12.28
N ILE A 82 1.49 -13.12 -12.05
CA ILE A 82 2.46 -12.66 -11.05
C ILE A 82 3.05 -11.32 -11.49
N THR A 83 3.46 -11.20 -12.76
CA THR A 83 4.04 -9.96 -13.28
C THR A 83 3.02 -8.82 -13.29
N ALA A 84 1.79 -9.09 -13.76
CA ALA A 84 0.71 -8.11 -13.75
C ALA A 84 0.39 -7.60 -12.33
N ARG A 85 0.37 -8.51 -11.35
CA ARG A 85 0.18 -8.16 -9.94
C ARG A 85 1.24 -7.16 -9.45
N PHE A 86 2.51 -7.39 -9.76
CA PHE A 86 3.57 -6.48 -9.37
C PHE A 86 3.44 -5.12 -10.06
N THR A 87 3.17 -5.07 -11.37
CA THR A 87 3.03 -3.79 -12.06
C THR A 87 1.88 -2.96 -11.51
N PHE A 88 0.71 -3.55 -11.27
CA PHE A 88 -0.44 -2.82 -10.72
C PHE A 88 -0.21 -2.33 -9.28
N ILE A 89 0.40 -3.14 -8.42
CA ILE A 89 0.64 -2.72 -7.03
C ILE A 89 1.68 -1.59 -6.96
N TYR A 90 2.75 -1.66 -7.77
CA TYR A 90 3.75 -0.60 -7.83
C TYR A 90 3.17 0.69 -8.42
N LEU A 91 2.37 0.60 -9.48
CA LEU A 91 1.75 1.76 -10.10
C LEU A 91 0.74 2.43 -9.15
N GLY A 92 -0.14 1.66 -8.51
CA GLY A 92 -1.11 2.18 -7.55
C GLY A 92 -0.44 2.80 -6.32
N ALA A 93 0.61 2.17 -5.79
CA ALA A 93 1.38 2.70 -4.67
C ALA A 93 2.12 4.00 -5.04
N ALA A 94 2.71 4.08 -6.23
CA ALA A 94 3.37 5.29 -6.70
C ALA A 94 2.38 6.46 -6.84
N LEU A 95 1.21 6.23 -7.43
CA LEU A 95 0.17 7.25 -7.56
C LEU A 95 -0.33 7.75 -6.20
N ALA A 96 -0.62 6.83 -5.27
CA ALA A 96 -1.03 7.19 -3.92
C ALA A 96 0.07 7.97 -3.17
N PHE A 97 1.33 7.57 -3.33
CA PHE A 97 2.46 8.23 -2.69
C PHE A 97 2.67 9.66 -3.23
N ILE A 98 2.61 9.83 -4.55
CA ILE A 98 2.70 11.16 -5.19
C ILE A 98 1.56 12.05 -4.70
N ALA A 99 0.32 11.54 -4.64
CA ALA A 99 -0.82 12.29 -4.16
C ALA A 99 -0.62 12.82 -2.72
N VAL A 100 -0.11 11.97 -1.81
CA VAL A 100 0.15 12.39 -0.42
C VAL A 100 1.30 13.39 -0.32
N ILE A 101 2.35 13.26 -1.15
CA ILE A 101 3.43 14.26 -1.22
C ILE A 101 2.87 15.61 -1.67
N VAL A 102 2.11 15.64 -2.76
CA VAL A 102 1.51 16.87 -3.28
C VAL A 102 0.61 17.50 -2.22
N TYR A 103 -0.26 16.71 -1.56
CA TYR A 103 -1.10 17.20 -0.47
C TYR A 103 -0.29 17.79 0.69
N THR A 104 0.78 17.10 1.10
CA THR A 104 1.63 17.53 2.21
C THR A 104 2.38 18.82 1.90
N ALA A 105 2.88 18.94 0.67
CA ALA A 105 3.58 20.12 0.18
C ALA A 105 2.68 21.35 0.07
N VAL A 106 1.41 21.16 -0.31
CA VAL A 106 0.46 22.25 -0.55
C VAL A 106 -0.26 22.71 0.73
N LYS A 107 -0.73 21.80 1.59
CA LYS A 107 -1.56 22.18 2.75
C LYS A 107 -0.96 21.90 4.12
N SER A 108 -0.33 20.74 4.29
CA SER A 108 -0.02 20.25 5.64
C SER A 108 1.19 20.95 6.25
N ASN A 109 2.26 21.19 5.48
CA ASN A 109 3.58 21.65 5.96
C ASN A 109 4.18 20.83 7.13
N MET A 110 3.51 19.77 7.62
CA MET A 110 3.96 18.89 8.70
C MET A 110 4.88 17.78 8.16
N TRP A 111 5.97 18.18 7.52
CA TRP A 111 6.96 17.25 6.92
C TRP A 111 7.51 16.24 7.92
N GLY A 112 7.76 16.67 9.16
CA GLY A 112 8.26 15.78 10.22
C GLY A 112 7.28 14.66 10.58
N TYR A 113 5.99 14.97 10.72
CA TYR A 113 4.95 13.98 11.01
C TYR A 113 4.81 12.98 9.85
N PHE A 114 4.76 13.48 8.62
CA PHE A 114 4.69 12.63 7.43
C PHE A 114 5.88 11.66 7.33
N LEU A 115 7.10 12.16 7.50
CA LEU A 115 8.31 11.34 7.45
C LEU A 115 8.36 10.28 8.56
N ALA A 116 7.87 10.61 9.76
CA ALA A 116 7.80 9.64 10.87
C ALA A 116 6.79 8.51 10.58
N VAL A 117 5.60 8.83 10.06
CA VAL A 117 4.60 7.83 9.64
C VAL A 117 5.12 6.98 8.49
N PHE A 118 5.81 7.58 7.51
CA PHE A 118 6.42 6.87 6.40
C PHE A 118 7.53 5.90 6.87
N ALA A 119 8.46 6.40 7.70
CA ALA A 119 9.55 5.60 8.23
C ALA A 119 9.05 4.42 9.07
N SER A 120 8.09 4.66 9.98
CA SER A 120 7.49 3.58 10.78
C SER A 120 6.81 2.51 9.93
N THR A 121 6.12 2.90 8.86
CA THR A 121 5.49 1.96 7.91
C THR A 121 6.55 1.10 7.21
N ILE A 122 7.65 1.70 6.74
CA ILE A 122 8.78 0.96 6.15
C ILE A 122 9.39 -0.01 7.16
N SER A 123 9.63 0.43 8.40
CA SER A 123 10.18 -0.41 9.47
C SER A 123 9.31 -1.64 9.73
N ILE A 124 7.98 -1.48 9.76
CA ILE A 124 7.03 -2.59 9.92
C ILE A 124 7.16 -3.60 8.77
N VAL A 125 7.25 -3.13 7.52
CA VAL A 125 7.42 -4.01 6.35
C VAL A 125 8.77 -4.73 6.40
N LEU A 126 9.86 -4.03 6.73
CA LEU A 126 11.19 -4.63 6.87
C LEU A 126 11.24 -5.69 7.98
N ALA A 127 10.62 -5.42 9.13
CA ALA A 127 10.52 -6.38 10.23
C ALA A 127 9.78 -7.65 9.78
N MET A 128 8.67 -7.52 9.05
CA MET A 128 7.96 -8.67 8.49
C MET A 128 8.82 -9.46 7.50
N MET A 129 9.54 -8.78 6.61
CA MET A 129 10.45 -9.43 5.65
C MET A 129 11.58 -10.18 6.35
N ALA A 130 12.14 -9.63 7.42
CA ALA A 130 13.17 -10.28 8.24
C ALA A 130 12.65 -11.54 8.93
N VAL A 131 11.41 -11.52 9.47
CA VAL A 131 10.76 -12.71 10.04
C VAL A 131 10.52 -13.79 8.99
N VAL A 132 10.15 -13.41 7.76
CA VAL A 132 9.98 -14.38 6.66
C VAL A 132 11.32 -14.99 6.24
N SER A 133 12.38 -14.17 6.11
CA SER A 133 13.71 -14.62 5.69
C SER A 133 14.38 -15.55 6.71
N SER A 134 14.28 -15.22 8.01
CA SER A 134 14.86 -16.03 9.09
C SER A 134 14.30 -17.45 9.17
N ARG A 135 13.02 -17.66 8.81
CA ARG A 135 12.41 -19.00 8.73
C ARG A 135 12.95 -19.85 7.58
N CYS A 136 13.60 -19.25 6.59
CA CYS A 136 14.25 -19.95 5.48
C CYS A 136 15.71 -20.34 5.79
N VAL A 137 16.37 -19.68 6.76
CA VAL A 137 17.77 -20.00 7.15
C VAL A 137 17.86 -21.15 8.17
N SER A 138 16.79 -21.43 8.93
CA SER A 138 16.81 -22.47 9.98
C SER A 138 16.71 -23.92 9.48
N ARG A 139 16.88 -24.22 8.18
CA ARG A 139 16.70 -25.57 7.61
C ARG A 139 17.87 -26.02 6.73
N SER A 140 19.07 -26.05 7.30
CA SER A 140 20.18 -26.87 6.78
C SER A 140 21.32 -26.87 7.78
N GLU A 141 21.32 -27.86 8.68
CA GLU A 141 22.52 -28.53 9.20
C GLU A 141 22.08 -29.73 10.04
N VAL A 142 21.79 -30.84 9.37
CA VAL A 142 21.89 -32.16 10.03
C VAL A 142 23.39 -32.48 9.98
N VAL A 143 24.11 -32.12 11.04
CA VAL A 143 25.49 -32.54 11.24
C VAL A 143 25.45 -34.03 11.62
N THR A 144 25.69 -34.92 10.65
CA THR A 144 25.95 -36.33 10.95
C THR A 144 27.32 -36.42 11.61
N VAL A 145 27.35 -36.61 12.93
CA VAL A 145 28.57 -36.90 13.68
C VAL A 145 29.00 -38.32 13.32
N GLN A 146 30.01 -38.44 12.46
CA GLN A 146 30.63 -39.71 12.12
C GLN A 146 31.47 -40.17 13.32
N HIS A 147 30.93 -41.07 14.13
CA HIS A 147 31.69 -41.78 15.15
C HIS A 147 32.73 -42.67 14.46
N ASN A 148 34.01 -42.39 14.70
CA ASN A 148 35.13 -43.28 14.41
C ASN A 148 35.75 -43.74 15.73
#